data_AF-A0A5E4GKG5-F1
#
_entry.id   AF-A0A5E4GKG5-F1
#
_cell.length_a   1.000
_cell.length_b   1.000
_cell.length_c   1.000
_cell.angle_alpha   90.00
_cell.angle_beta   90.00
_cell.angle_gamma   90.00
#
_symmetry.space_group_name_H-M   'P 1'
#
loop_
_entity.id
_entity.type
_entity.pdbx_description
1 polymer ?
#
loop_
_entity_poly.entity_id
_entity_poly.type
_entity_poly.pdbx_seq_one_letter_code
_entity_poly.pdbx_strand_id
1 'polypeptide(L)'
;MACLACLLALAFVAAEAQQMQSNISQGSSLTPTTNSTWLSRSGLYAFGFYRQGDGYAVGIFLAGIPEKTVVWTANRDDPLVSNDATLVFTGDGLTLLTAEGQNYFVKSMSDVNGDCELNESVAPRRYAYEELEKMTNNFKEELGRGASSIVYKGLILGSQKPVAVKRKD
;
A
#
# COMPACT_ATOMS: atom_id res chain seq x y z
N MET A 1 8.39 -43.12 -40.44
CA MET A 1 9.47 -42.65 -39.54
C MET A 1 9.50 -41.12 -39.43
N ALA A 2 8.33 -40.45 -39.35
CA ALA A 2 8.22 -38.99 -39.23
C ALA A 2 7.27 -38.55 -38.10
N CYS A 3 6.94 -39.46 -37.17
CA CYS A 3 6.03 -39.18 -36.05
C CYS A 3 6.73 -39.10 -34.69
N LEU A 4 8.05 -39.32 -34.63
CA LEU A 4 8.78 -39.32 -33.36
C LEU A 4 9.49 -37.99 -33.06
N ALA A 5 9.72 -37.15 -34.08
CA ALA A 5 10.43 -35.88 -33.91
C ALA A 5 9.54 -34.74 -33.38
N CYS A 6 8.24 -34.74 -33.70
CA CYS A 6 7.31 -33.70 -33.24
C CYS A 6 6.84 -33.86 -31.79
N LEU A 7 6.98 -35.05 -31.19
CA LEU A 7 6.59 -35.30 -29.80
C LEU A 7 7.64 -34.81 -28.77
N LEU A 8 8.84 -34.45 -29.21
CA LEU A 8 9.93 -34.00 -28.33
C LEU A 8 10.03 -32.47 -28.17
N ALA A 9 9.22 -31.70 -28.89
CA ALA A 9 9.24 -30.23 -28.81
C ALA A 9 8.31 -29.64 -27.71
N LEU A 10 7.62 -30.47 -26.93
CA LEU A 10 6.82 -30.04 -25.77
C LEU A 10 7.62 -30.07 -24.45
N ALA A 11 8.94 -30.26 -24.53
CA ALA A 11 9.79 -30.37 -23.35
C ALA A 11 10.18 -28.97 -22.83
N PHE A 12 9.63 -28.65 -21.65
CA PHE A 12 10.06 -27.63 -20.69
C PHE A 12 9.83 -26.16 -21.08
N VAL A 13 8.59 -25.70 -20.88
CA VAL A 13 8.45 -24.44 -20.13
C VAL A 13 8.71 -24.80 -18.68
N ALA A 14 9.95 -24.62 -18.22
CA ALA A 14 10.19 -24.54 -16.79
C ALA A 14 9.46 -23.29 -16.31
N ALA A 15 8.28 -23.47 -15.73
CA ALA A 15 7.70 -22.43 -14.91
C ALA A 15 8.66 -22.26 -13.74
N GLU A 16 9.45 -21.18 -13.77
CA GLU A 16 10.21 -20.75 -12.60
C GLU A 16 9.18 -20.41 -11.52
N ALA A 17 8.89 -21.39 -10.66
CA ALA A 17 8.08 -21.16 -9.49
C ALA A 17 8.84 -20.17 -8.62
N GLN A 18 8.39 -18.91 -8.60
CA GLN A 18 8.92 -17.90 -7.68
C GLN A 18 8.85 -18.48 -6.28
N GLN A 19 10.01 -18.54 -5.62
CA GLN A 19 10.21 -19.08 -4.28
C GLN A 19 9.05 -18.63 -3.38
N MET A 20 8.35 -19.57 -2.71
CA MET A 20 7.36 -19.23 -1.68
C MET A 20 8.09 -18.41 -0.61
N GLN A 21 8.01 -17.08 -0.71
CA GLN A 21 8.82 -16.19 0.13
C GLN A 21 8.37 -16.35 1.58
N SER A 22 9.25 -16.96 2.38
CA SER A 22 9.22 -16.93 3.84
C SER A 22 9.41 -15.49 4.31
N ASN A 23 8.76 -15.13 5.43
CA ASN A 23 8.79 -13.85 6.13
C ASN A 23 9.90 -12.87 5.70
N ILE A 24 9.51 -11.63 5.40
CA ILE A 24 10.45 -10.55 5.06
C ILE A 24 11.22 -10.18 6.34
N SER A 25 12.53 -10.42 6.36
CA SER A 25 13.40 -10.06 7.48
C SER A 25 13.92 -8.63 7.32
N GLN A 26 14.26 -7.99 8.43
CA GLN A 26 14.96 -6.70 8.41
C GLN A 26 16.24 -6.78 7.55
N GLY A 27 16.53 -5.71 6.82
CA GLY A 27 17.61 -5.65 5.84
C GLY A 27 17.21 -6.13 4.43
N SER A 28 16.00 -6.70 4.27
CA SER A 28 15.47 -7.01 2.95
C SER A 28 15.22 -5.73 2.15
N SER A 29 15.47 -5.79 0.85
CA SER A 29 15.22 -4.67 -0.05
C SER A 29 14.58 -5.10 -1.37
N LEU A 30 13.93 -4.12 -2.02
CA LEU A 30 13.39 -4.24 -3.37
C LEU A 30 13.97 -3.13 -4.24
N THR A 31 14.11 -3.42 -5.54
CA THR A 31 14.46 -2.43 -6.57
C THR A 31 13.47 -2.51 -7.72
N PRO A 32 13.16 -1.40 -8.42
CA PRO A 32 12.17 -1.38 -9.49
C PRO A 32 12.40 -2.40 -10.61
N THR A 33 13.66 -2.74 -10.91
CA THR A 33 14.04 -3.48 -12.11
C THR A 33 14.45 -4.94 -11.89
N THR A 34 14.97 -5.30 -10.71
CA THR A 34 15.56 -6.64 -10.50
C THR A 34 14.68 -7.51 -9.61
N ASN A 35 14.42 -7.04 -8.38
CA ASN A 35 13.59 -7.75 -7.42
C ASN A 35 12.58 -6.74 -6.90
N SER A 36 11.49 -6.57 -7.63
CA SER A 36 10.57 -5.45 -7.43
C SER A 36 9.45 -5.75 -6.46
N THR A 37 9.28 -7.01 -6.02
CA THR A 37 8.13 -7.40 -5.21
C THR A 37 8.41 -8.46 -4.16
N TRP A 38 7.76 -8.32 -3.00
CA TRP A 38 7.51 -9.41 -2.06
C TRP A 38 6.12 -10.00 -2.31
N LEU A 39 6.07 -11.32 -2.51
CA LEU A 39 4.84 -12.05 -2.75
C LEU A 39 4.14 -12.40 -1.44
N SER A 40 2.81 -12.29 -1.39
CA SER A 40 2.02 -12.78 -0.26
C SER A 40 2.10 -14.30 -0.17
N ARG A 41 1.86 -14.87 1.03
CA ARG A 41 1.78 -16.34 1.21
C ARG A 41 0.79 -17.03 0.29
N SER A 42 -0.29 -16.35 -0.09
CA SER A 42 -1.31 -16.88 -1.00
C SER A 42 -0.88 -16.84 -2.47
N GLY A 43 0.16 -16.07 -2.82
CA GLY A 43 0.54 -15.81 -4.21
C GLY A 43 -0.45 -14.94 -4.98
N LEU A 44 -1.53 -14.47 -4.36
CA LEU A 44 -2.56 -13.64 -5.02
C LEU A 44 -2.22 -12.16 -5.03
N TYR A 45 -1.45 -11.71 -4.05
CA TYR A 45 -1.07 -10.31 -3.88
C TYR A 45 0.45 -10.18 -3.84
N ALA A 46 0.94 -9.06 -4.32
CA ALA A 46 2.33 -8.66 -4.18
C ALA A 46 2.40 -7.23 -3.63
N PHE A 47 3.40 -6.99 -2.79
CA PHE A 47 3.78 -5.65 -2.35
C PHE A 47 5.11 -5.29 -3.00
N GLY A 48 5.24 -4.07 -3.51
CA GLY A 48 6.50 -3.58 -4.05
C GLY A 48 6.31 -2.53 -5.13
N PHE A 49 7.30 -2.41 -6.01
CA PHE A 49 7.28 -1.44 -7.11
C PHE A 49 6.40 -1.92 -8.27
N TYR A 50 5.63 -0.99 -8.82
CA TYR A 50 4.94 -1.15 -10.09
C TYR A 50 5.18 0.07 -10.98
N ARG A 51 5.20 -0.14 -12.29
CA ARG A 51 5.42 0.94 -13.27
C ARG A 51 4.16 1.79 -13.39
N GLN A 52 4.31 3.10 -13.30
CA GLN A 52 3.24 4.07 -13.47
C GLN A 52 3.76 5.21 -14.36
N GLY A 53 3.21 5.34 -15.57
CA GLY A 53 3.74 6.29 -16.56
C GLY A 53 5.23 6.03 -16.86
N ASP A 54 6.07 7.04 -16.63
CA ASP A 54 7.51 6.99 -16.86
C ASP A 54 8.34 6.69 -15.60
N GLY A 55 7.68 6.48 -14.46
CA GLY A 55 8.34 6.17 -13.18
C GLY A 55 7.73 4.95 -12.49
N TYR A 56 8.03 4.83 -11.20
CA TYR A 56 7.58 3.75 -10.35
C TYR A 56 6.87 4.29 -9.10
N ALA A 57 5.90 3.54 -8.64
CA ALA A 57 5.24 3.75 -7.35
C ALA A 57 5.32 2.47 -6.52
N VAL A 58 5.21 2.61 -5.20
CA VAL A 58 5.15 1.47 -4.27
C VAL A 58 3.68 1.18 -3.96
N GLY A 59 3.29 -0.08 -3.97
CA GLY A 59 1.90 -0.43 -3.69
C GLY A 59 1.66 -1.91 -3.45
N ILE A 60 0.38 -2.25 -3.33
CA ILE A 60 -0.13 -3.62 -3.28
C ILE A 60 -0.95 -3.85 -4.54
N PHE A 61 -0.73 -4.97 -5.21
CA PHE A 61 -1.39 -5.31 -6.46
C PHE A 61 -1.60 -6.82 -6.62
N LEU A 62 -2.46 -7.21 -7.56
CA LEU A 62 -2.66 -8.61 -7.91
C LEU A 62 -1.42 -9.21 -8.57
N ALA A 63 -0.95 -10.33 -8.04
CA ALA A 63 0.20 -11.06 -8.56
C ALA A 63 -0.19 -11.97 -9.73
N GLY A 64 0.78 -12.32 -10.58
CA GLY A 64 0.57 -13.20 -11.74
C GLY A 64 -0.15 -12.57 -12.95
N ILE A 65 -0.58 -11.31 -12.86
CA ILE A 65 -1.18 -10.57 -13.99
C ILE A 65 -0.11 -9.65 -14.61
N PRO A 66 0.03 -9.62 -15.96
CA PRO A 66 1.00 -8.75 -16.66
C PRO A 66 0.71 -7.26 -16.44
N GLU A 67 -0.56 -6.87 -16.52
CA GLU A 67 -1.02 -5.53 -16.13
C GLU A 67 -1.37 -5.55 -14.63
N LYS A 68 -0.56 -4.85 -13.83
CA LYS A 68 -0.74 -4.84 -12.37
C LYS A 68 -2.03 -4.12 -11.99
N THR A 69 -3.04 -4.87 -11.57
CA THR A 69 -4.22 -4.28 -10.90
C THR A 69 -3.83 -3.83 -9.50
N VAL A 70 -3.63 -2.52 -9.33
CA VAL A 70 -3.24 -1.90 -8.06
C VAL A 70 -4.45 -1.76 -7.16
N VAL A 71 -4.36 -2.32 -5.94
CA VAL A 71 -5.40 -2.22 -4.92
C VAL A 71 -5.09 -1.14 -3.88
N TRP A 72 -3.81 -0.78 -3.71
CA TRP A 72 -3.36 0.29 -2.84
C TRP A 72 -2.02 0.86 -3.32
N THR A 73 -1.81 2.18 -3.18
CA THR A 73 -0.56 2.87 -3.51
C THR A 73 -0.08 3.63 -2.29
N ALA A 74 1.18 3.43 -1.92
CA ALA A 74 1.85 4.22 -0.89
C ALA A 74 2.01 5.65 -1.39
N ASN A 75 1.76 6.62 -0.51
CA ASN A 75 1.96 8.04 -0.75
C ASN A 75 1.49 8.47 -2.15
N ARG A 76 0.20 8.24 -2.45
CA ARG A 76 -0.36 8.44 -3.80
C ARG A 76 -0.11 9.84 -4.39
N ASP A 77 0.07 10.84 -3.54
CA ASP A 77 0.28 12.23 -3.94
C ASP A 77 1.78 12.60 -4.08
N ASP A 78 2.69 11.70 -3.69
CA ASP A 78 4.14 11.91 -3.84
C ASP A 78 4.58 11.69 -5.30
N PRO A 79 5.69 12.33 -5.72
CA PRO A 79 6.28 12.09 -7.02
C PRO A 79 6.66 10.62 -7.23
N LEU A 80 6.56 10.18 -8.48
CA LEU A 80 7.04 8.86 -8.89
C LEU A 80 8.56 8.78 -8.76
N VAL A 81 9.06 7.61 -8.41
CA VAL A 81 10.50 7.37 -8.27
C VAL A 81 11.11 6.76 -9.53
N SER A 82 12.41 7.01 -9.73
CA SER A 82 13.21 6.46 -10.81
C SER A 82 13.60 4.99 -10.56
N ASN A 83 14.22 4.35 -11.56
CA ASN A 83 14.62 2.94 -11.51
C ASN A 83 15.81 2.64 -10.58
N ASP A 84 16.44 3.67 -10.05
CA ASP A 84 17.54 3.63 -9.09
C ASP A 84 17.07 3.64 -7.62
N ALA A 85 15.75 3.77 -7.41
CA ALA A 85 15.17 3.72 -6.09
C ALA A 85 15.37 2.34 -5.43
N THR A 86 15.55 2.34 -4.12
CA THR A 86 15.64 1.12 -3.32
C THR A 86 14.70 1.22 -2.13
N LEU A 87 13.76 0.29 -2.04
CA LEU A 87 12.89 0.17 -0.86
C LEU A 87 13.55 -0.79 0.13
N VAL A 88 13.82 -0.34 1.35
CA VAL A 88 14.50 -1.13 2.38
C VAL A 88 13.59 -1.30 3.59
N PHE A 89 13.48 -2.53 4.09
CA PHE A 89 12.84 -2.82 5.36
C PHE A 89 13.87 -2.72 6.48
N THR A 90 13.82 -1.63 7.24
CA THR A 90 14.70 -1.33 8.37
C THR A 90 13.99 -1.60 9.69
N GLY A 91 14.72 -1.53 10.81
CA GLY A 91 14.12 -1.66 12.15
C GLY A 91 13.16 -0.51 12.46
N ASP A 92 13.36 0.62 11.79
CA ASP A 92 12.55 1.83 11.92
C ASP A 92 11.35 1.84 10.96
N GLY A 93 11.20 0.83 10.10
CA GLY A 93 10.06 0.67 9.19
C GLY A 93 10.45 0.47 7.72
N LEU A 94 9.66 1.04 6.80
CA LEU A 94 9.91 0.97 5.35
C LEU A 94 10.44 2.30 4.86
N THR A 95 11.67 2.29 4.34
CA THR A 95 12.37 3.48 3.84
C THR A 95 12.66 3.35 2.36
N LEU A 96 12.32 4.37 1.60
CA LEU A 96 12.62 4.51 0.18
C LEU A 96 13.86 5.40 0.01
N LEU A 97 14.90 4.84 -0.59
CA LEU A 97 16.17 5.51 -0.87
C LEU A 97 16.21 5.86 -2.36
N THR A 98 16.60 7.09 -2.69
CA THR A 98 16.77 7.57 -4.07
C THR A 98 18.23 7.99 -4.32
N ALA A 99 18.69 8.00 -5.57
CA ALA A 99 20.08 8.41 -5.88
C ALA A 99 20.37 9.89 -5.59
N GLU A 100 19.31 10.70 -5.49
CA GLU A 100 19.37 12.12 -5.10
C GLU A 100 19.72 12.29 -3.61
N GLY A 101 19.86 11.19 -2.86
CA GLY A 101 20.15 11.19 -1.42
C GLY A 101 18.95 11.53 -0.56
N GLN A 102 17.75 11.61 -1.16
CA GLN A 102 16.50 11.83 -0.46
C GLN A 102 15.92 10.49 0.03
N ASN A 103 15.71 10.40 1.34
CA ASN A 103 15.11 9.24 2.00
C ASN A 103 13.67 9.56 2.37
N TYR A 104 12.72 8.77 1.88
CA TYR A 104 11.30 8.91 2.20
C TYR A 104 10.84 7.75 3.07
N PHE A 105 10.15 8.04 4.17
CA PHE A 105 9.51 6.98 4.96
C PHE A 105 8.18 6.59 4.31
N VAL A 106 8.12 5.37 3.79
CA VAL A 106 6.84 4.75 3.40
C VAL A 106 6.04 4.41 4.66
N LYS A 107 6.73 4.02 5.74
CA LYS A 107 6.18 3.95 7.09
C LYS A 107 7.29 4.02 8.13
N SER A 108 7.13 4.86 9.16
CA SER A 108 8.03 4.92 10.32
C SER A 108 7.43 4.23 11.55
N MET A 109 8.27 3.57 12.34
CA MET A 109 7.93 2.93 13.62
C MET A 109 7.98 3.92 14.79
N SER A 110 8.67 5.06 14.65
CA SER A 110 8.70 6.13 15.66
C SER A 110 7.36 6.84 15.83
N ASP A 111 6.43 6.68 14.87
CA ASP A 111 5.05 7.16 14.97
C ASP A 111 4.23 6.46 16.08
N VAL A 112 4.79 5.45 16.76
CA VAL A 112 4.08 4.58 17.72
C VAL A 112 4.35 4.94 19.19
N ASN A 113 5.45 5.64 19.49
CA ASN A 113 5.89 5.87 20.88
C ASN A 113 5.79 7.33 21.34
N GLY A 114 5.07 8.19 20.59
CA GLY A 114 4.79 9.57 20.99
C GLY A 114 3.54 9.64 21.86
N ASP A 115 3.73 10.13 23.07
CA ASP A 115 2.79 10.56 24.10
C ASP A 115 1.51 11.17 23.52
N CYS A 116 0.41 11.02 24.25
CA CYS A 116 -0.94 11.44 23.91
C CYS A 116 -1.10 12.95 23.61
N GLU A 117 -0.60 13.40 22.46
CA GLU A 117 -0.90 14.68 21.85
C GLU A 117 -0.64 14.60 20.34
N LEU A 118 -1.73 14.54 19.56
CA LEU A 118 -1.80 14.96 18.15
C LEU A 118 -0.60 14.58 17.24
N ASN A 119 -0.34 13.28 17.05
CA ASN A 119 0.26 12.83 15.80
C ASN A 119 -0.78 12.05 14.99
N GLU A 120 -0.95 12.42 13.73
CA GLU A 120 -1.74 11.65 12.77
C GLU A 120 -0.94 10.41 12.39
N SER A 121 -0.79 9.49 13.34
CA SER A 121 -0.21 8.19 13.13
C SER A 121 -1.14 7.40 12.20
N VAL A 122 -0.57 6.91 11.11
CA VAL A 122 -1.18 6.26 9.93
C VAL A 122 -1.98 4.96 10.27
N ALA A 123 -2.30 4.70 11.54
CA ALA A 123 -3.23 3.67 11.95
C ALA A 123 -4.67 4.22 12.00
N PRO A 124 -5.68 3.49 11.49
CA PRO A 124 -7.07 3.90 11.61
C PRO A 124 -7.44 4.10 13.09
N ARG A 125 -7.73 5.35 13.48
CA ARG A 125 -8.24 5.65 14.81
C ARG A 125 -9.68 5.13 14.92
N ARG A 126 -9.95 4.32 15.94
CA ARG A 126 -11.31 3.90 16.26
C ARG A 126 -12.00 5.00 17.04
N TYR A 127 -13.22 5.33 16.65
CA TYR A 127 -14.10 6.26 17.36
C TYR A 127 -15.31 5.50 17.86
N ALA A 128 -15.76 5.81 19.07
CA ALA A 128 -17.05 5.35 19.57
C ALA A 128 -18.18 6.13 18.89
N TYR A 129 -19.38 5.54 18.81
CA TYR A 129 -20.51 6.17 18.11
C TYR A 129 -20.94 7.49 18.75
N GLU A 130 -20.89 7.57 20.08
CA GLU A 130 -21.20 8.77 20.86
C GLU A 130 -20.20 9.91 20.60
N GLU A 131 -18.95 9.56 20.28
CA GLU A 131 -17.95 10.53 19.85
C GLU A 131 -18.31 11.07 18.47
N LEU A 132 -18.71 10.19 17.54
CA LEU A 132 -19.14 10.60 16.20
C LEU A 132 -20.38 11.50 16.25
N GLU A 133 -21.34 11.22 17.13
CA GLU A 133 -22.50 12.10 17.37
C GLU A 133 -22.07 13.49 17.85
N LYS A 134 -21.15 13.56 18.82
CA LYS A 134 -20.62 14.83 19.32
C LYS A 134 -19.86 15.59 18.23
N MET A 135 -19.01 14.90 17.46
CA MET A 135 -18.21 15.50 16.39
C MET A 135 -19.09 16.07 15.27
N THR A 136 -20.20 15.41 14.95
CA THR A 136 -21.10 15.78 13.84
C THR A 136 -22.33 16.58 14.25
N ASN A 137 -22.41 16.96 15.53
CA ASN A 137 -23.58 17.62 16.12
C ASN A 137 -24.87 16.82 15.84
N ASN A 138 -24.86 15.53 16.18
CA ASN A 138 -25.90 14.54 15.89
C ASN A 138 -26.19 14.37 14.39
N PHE A 139 -25.13 14.30 13.57
CA PHE A 139 -25.24 14.10 12.12
C PHE A 139 -26.13 15.14 11.43
N LYS A 140 -26.00 16.42 11.80
CA LYS A 140 -26.90 17.48 11.35
C LYS A 140 -26.59 18.03 9.96
N GLU A 141 -25.32 18.15 9.60
CA GLU A 141 -24.88 18.74 8.33
C GLU A 141 -24.43 17.64 7.36
N GLU A 142 -25.28 17.32 6.38
CA GLU A 142 -24.97 16.41 5.28
C GLU A 142 -24.08 17.10 4.25
N LEU A 143 -22.93 16.49 3.97
CA LEU A 143 -22.01 16.90 2.90
C LEU A 143 -22.33 16.21 1.57
N GLY A 144 -22.97 15.04 1.62
CA GLY A 144 -23.42 14.33 0.43
C GLY A 144 -23.97 12.94 0.74
N ARG A 145 -24.63 12.35 -0.26
CA ARG A 145 -25.29 11.04 -0.16
C ARG A 145 -25.06 10.22 -1.40
N GLY A 146 -24.77 8.94 -1.20
CA GLY A 146 -24.63 7.94 -2.26
C GLY A 146 -25.65 6.81 -2.08
N ALA A 147 -25.56 5.79 -2.93
CA ALA A 147 -26.48 4.66 -2.93
C ALA A 147 -26.48 3.82 -1.63
N SER A 148 -25.49 3.98 -0.74
CA SER A 148 -25.34 3.12 0.45
C SER A 148 -24.96 3.87 1.73
N SER A 149 -24.92 5.20 1.69
CA SER A 149 -24.42 5.97 2.82
C SER A 149 -24.63 7.47 2.67
N ILE A 150 -24.60 8.15 3.81
CA ILE A 150 -24.59 9.59 3.92
C ILE A 150 -23.25 10.03 4.52
N VAL A 151 -22.69 11.11 4.03
CA VAL A 151 -21.48 11.74 4.55
C VAL A 151 -21.88 12.99 5.30
N TYR A 152 -21.47 13.08 6.56
CA TYR A 152 -21.74 14.22 7.43
C TYR A 152 -20.46 14.98 7.74
N LYS A 153 -20.59 16.28 7.96
CA LYS A 153 -19.50 17.11 8.45
C LYS A 153 -19.35 16.91 9.96
N GLY A 154 -18.11 16.88 10.42
CA GLY A 154 -17.80 16.92 11.84
C GLY A 154 -16.53 17.70 12.14
N LEU A 155 -16.27 17.90 13.43
CA LEU A 155 -15.05 18.49 13.95
C LEU A 155 -14.43 17.56 14.98
N ILE A 156 -13.12 17.31 14.90
CA ILE A 156 -12.41 16.54 15.92
C ILE A 156 -12.39 17.33 17.23
N LEU A 157 -12.83 16.70 18.31
CA LEU A 157 -12.79 17.26 19.66
C LEU A 157 -11.33 17.50 20.08
N GLY A 158 -11.01 18.72 20.54
CA GLY A 158 -9.67 19.14 20.94
C GLY A 158 -8.95 20.00 19.90
N SER A 159 -8.94 19.59 18.62
CA SER A 159 -8.22 20.31 17.56
C SER A 159 -9.12 21.17 16.66
N GLN A 160 -10.45 20.99 16.73
CA GLN A 160 -11.42 21.59 15.80
C GLN A 160 -11.11 21.33 14.32
N LYS A 161 -10.35 20.26 14.01
CA LYS A 161 -10.04 19.88 12.64
C LYS A 161 -11.32 19.39 11.94
N PRO A 162 -11.63 19.88 10.72
CA PRO A 162 -12.78 19.41 9.97
C PRO A 162 -12.59 17.98 9.48
N VAL A 163 -13.64 17.17 9.60
CA VAL A 163 -13.67 15.77 9.16
C VAL A 163 -14.99 15.43 8.45
N ALA A 164 -14.95 14.38 7.64
CA ALA A 164 -16.12 13.80 7.00
C ALA A 164 -16.41 12.42 7.63
N VAL A 165 -17.62 12.22 8.14
CA VAL A 165 -18.07 10.97 8.77
C VAL A 165 -19.08 10.29 7.86
N LYS A 166 -18.74 9.11 7.35
CA LYS A 166 -19.63 8.31 6.52
C LYS A 166 -20.48 7.38 7.38
N ARG A 167 -21.80 7.55 7.36
CA ARG A 167 -22.76 6.68 8.04
C ARG A 167 -23.46 5.80 7.00
N LYS A 168 -23.48 4.49 7.24
CA LYS A 168 -24.27 3.55 6.45
C LYS A 168 -25.71 3.62 6.96
N ASP A 169 -26.66 3.74 6.04
CA ASP A 169 -28.10 3.60 6.34
C ASP A 169 -28.47 2.13 6.54
#